data_AF-A0A973FMQ9-F1
#
_entry.id   AF-A0A973FMQ9-F1
#
_cell.length_a   1.000
_cell.length_b   1.000
_cell.length_c   1.000
_cell.angle_alpha   90.00
_cell.angle_beta   90.00
_cell.angle_gamma   90.00
#
_symmetry.space_group_name_H-M   'P 1'
#
loop_
_entity.id
_entity.type
_entity.pdbx_description
1 polymer ?
#
loop_
_entity_poly.entity_id
_entity_poly.type
_entity_poly.pdbx_seq_one_letter_code
_entity_poly.pdbx_strand_id
1 'polypeptide(L)'
;MKIILAGFNLDYETIKEARAASPAAEQFTPETVSAAYARISRNPAPVNELRAAARKEVEKARRSNQAIVFDMGHSSIAEHAVFNIDVLGVSRLLVEEIEKFRL
;
A
#
# COMPACT_ATOMS: atom_id res chain seq x y z
N MET A 1 23.58 -4.17 -9.13
CA MET A 1 22.22 -4.41 -8.62
C MET A 1 21.30 -3.32 -9.12
N LYS A 2 20.17 -3.69 -9.74
CA LYS A 2 19.10 -2.78 -10.18
C LYS A 2 17.81 -3.19 -9.48
N ILE A 3 17.09 -2.23 -8.91
CA ILE A 3 15.82 -2.45 -8.20
C ILE A 3 14.70 -1.77 -9.00
N ILE A 4 13.60 -2.47 -9.24
CA ILE A 4 12.43 -1.96 -9.97
C ILE A 4 11.18 -2.22 -9.15
N LEU A 5 10.34 -1.21 -8.98
CA LEU A 5 8.99 -1.40 -8.48
C LEU A 5 8.13 -1.99 -9.62
N ALA A 6 7.83 -3.28 -9.53
CA ALA A 6 7.08 -4.01 -10.56
C ALA A 6 5.57 -3.84 -10.40
N GLY A 7 5.10 -3.67 -9.16
CA GLY A 7 3.68 -3.49 -8.88
C GLY A 7 3.38 -3.26 -7.41
N PHE A 8 2.12 -2.97 -7.14
CA PHE A 8 1.57 -2.86 -5.79
C PHE A 8 0.06 -3.13 -5.84
N ASN A 9 -0.50 -3.50 -4.69
CA ASN A 9 -1.95 -3.70 -4.60
C ASN A 9 -2.72 -2.37 -4.63
N LEU A 10 -3.92 -2.40 -5.19
CA LEU A 10 -4.85 -1.29 -5.20
C LEU A 10 -6.23 -1.76 -4.74
N ASP A 11 -7.05 -0.82 -4.30
CA ASP A 11 -8.46 -1.08 -4.09
C ASP A 11 -9.14 -1.52 -5.40
N TYR A 12 -9.99 -2.54 -5.33
CA TYR A 12 -10.69 -3.08 -6.50
C TYR A 12 -11.54 -2.03 -7.23
N GLU A 13 -12.19 -1.12 -6.50
CA GLU A 13 -12.99 -0.07 -7.13
C GLU A 13 -12.10 0.97 -7.82
N THR A 14 -10.88 1.22 -7.31
CA THR A 14 -9.90 2.07 -8.01
C THR A 14 -9.48 1.43 -9.34
N ILE A 15 -9.24 0.12 -9.36
CA ILE A 15 -8.91 -0.61 -10.60
C ILE A 15 -10.07 -0.52 -11.60
N LYS A 16 -11.31 -0.67 -11.13
CA LYS A 16 -12.52 -0.62 -11.97
C LYS A 16 -12.73 0.78 -12.56
N GLU A 17 -12.62 1.82 -11.74
CA GLU A 17 -12.73 3.22 -12.17
C GLU A 17 -11.64 3.58 -13.20
N ALA A 18 -10.40 3.11 -12.97
CA ALA A 18 -9.27 3.32 -13.86
C ALA A 18 -9.43 2.68 -15.25
N ARG A 19 -10.21 1.60 -15.35
CA ARG A 19 -10.54 0.96 -16.63
C ARG A 19 -11.63 1.70 -17.40
N ALA A 20 -12.48 2.46 -16.71
CA ALA A 20 -13.70 3.05 -17.27
C ALA A 20 -13.50 4.50 -17.75
N ALA A 21 -12.77 5.31 -16.97
CA ALA A 21 -12.28 6.61 -17.39
C ALA A 21 -10.79 6.44 -17.63
N SER A 22 -10.17 6.95 -18.70
CA SER A 22 -8.70 7.06 -18.77
C SER A 22 -8.26 8.12 -17.76
N PRO A 23 -7.93 7.79 -16.50
CA PRO A 23 -7.69 8.81 -15.50
C PRO A 23 -6.22 9.21 -15.62
N ALA A 24 -5.91 10.46 -15.24
CA ALA A 24 -4.53 10.80 -14.93
C ALA A 24 -4.05 9.86 -13.80
N ALA A 25 -2.91 9.21 -14.01
CA ALA A 25 -2.34 8.16 -13.15
C ALA A 25 -1.92 8.64 -11.73
N GLU A 26 -2.21 9.88 -11.35
CA GLU A 26 -1.47 10.60 -10.33
C GLU A 26 -1.73 10.16 -8.88
N GLN A 27 -2.64 9.21 -8.63
CA GLN A 27 -3.07 8.91 -7.26
C GLN A 27 -3.22 7.42 -6.94
N PHE A 28 -2.64 6.53 -7.75
CA PHE A 28 -2.60 5.10 -7.43
C PHE A 28 -1.52 4.80 -6.41
N THR A 29 -1.95 4.40 -5.21
CA THR A 29 -1.07 4.01 -4.12
C THR A 29 -1.75 3.00 -3.19
N PRO A 30 -1.02 1.99 -2.68
CA PRO A 30 -1.54 1.05 -1.69
C PRO A 30 -1.77 1.71 -0.32
N GLU A 31 -1.21 2.91 -0.09
CA GLU A 31 -1.35 3.68 1.14
C GLU A 31 -2.82 3.91 1.53
N THR A 32 -3.72 4.02 0.54
CA THR A 32 -5.15 4.24 0.74
C THR A 32 -5.84 3.04 1.40
N VAL A 33 -5.44 1.82 1.07
CA VAL A 33 -5.97 0.58 1.67
C VAL A 33 -5.51 0.46 3.11
N SER A 34 -4.21 0.67 3.36
CA SER A 34 -3.62 0.65 4.70
C SER A 34 -4.28 1.70 5.62
N ALA A 35 -4.42 2.94 5.14
CA ALA A 35 -5.06 4.01 5.90
C ALA A 35 -6.57 3.78 6.15
N ALA A 36 -7.28 3.13 5.23
CA ALA A 36 -8.69 2.76 5.45
C ALA A 36 -8.82 1.76 6.60
N TYR A 37 -7.96 0.75 6.63
CA TYR A 37 -8.03 -0.30 7.65
C TYR A 37 -7.52 0.16 9.02
N ALA A 38 -6.57 1.11 9.04
CA ALA A 38 -6.18 1.80 10.26
C ALA A 38 -7.38 2.44 11.00
N ARG A 39 -8.37 2.95 10.24
CA ARG A 39 -9.55 3.65 10.79
C ARG A 39 -10.57 2.72 11.44
N ILE A 40 -10.59 1.42 11.11
CA ILE A 40 -11.63 0.47 11.54
C ILE A 40 -11.75 0.40 13.07
N SER A 41 -10.62 0.47 13.78
CA SER A 41 -10.60 0.39 15.24
C SER A 41 -11.23 1.59 15.95
N ARG A 42 -11.41 2.72 15.27
CA ARG A 42 -11.81 4.01 15.87
C ARG A 42 -12.92 4.75 15.14
N ASN A 43 -13.42 4.18 14.04
CA ASN A 43 -14.49 4.75 13.23
C ASN A 43 -15.61 3.70 13.03
N PRO A 44 -16.85 3.99 13.45
CA PRO A 44 -17.96 3.04 13.34
C PRO A 44 -18.52 2.89 11.92
N ALA A 45 -18.06 3.69 10.96
CA ALA A 45 -18.54 3.61 9.58
C ALA A 45 -18.19 2.24 8.92
N PRO A 46 -19.05 1.75 8.01
CA PRO A 46 -18.77 0.53 7.25
C PRO A 46 -17.43 0.56 6.51
N VAL A 47 -16.73 -0.58 6.47
CA VAL A 47 -15.38 -0.69 5.89
C VAL A 47 -15.34 -0.27 4.41
N ASN A 48 -16.37 -0.58 3.64
CA ASN A 48 -16.50 -0.16 2.24
C ASN A 48 -16.55 1.37 2.09
N GLU A 49 -17.19 2.08 3.03
CA GLU A 49 -17.23 3.55 3.04
C GLU A 49 -15.89 4.14 3.44
N LEU A 50 -15.21 3.55 4.43
CA LEU A 50 -13.86 3.95 4.82
C LEU A 50 -12.87 3.82 3.66
N ARG A 51 -12.94 2.71 2.91
CA ARG A 51 -12.15 2.52 1.68
C ARG A 51 -12.50 3.55 0.61
N ALA A 52 -13.79 3.76 0.34
CA ALA A 52 -14.24 4.75 -0.64
C ALA A 52 -13.76 6.17 -0.32
N ALA A 53 -13.75 6.55 0.95
CA ALA A 53 -13.20 7.83 1.41
C ALA A 53 -11.68 7.89 1.24
N ALA A 54 -10.95 6.86 1.71
CA ALA A 54 -9.49 6.84 1.66
C ALA A 54 -8.94 6.93 0.22
N ARG A 55 -9.60 6.30 -0.77
CA ARG A 55 -9.24 6.36 -2.20
C ARG A 55 -9.18 7.79 -2.75
N LYS A 56 -9.90 8.73 -2.14
CA LYS A 56 -9.95 10.16 -2.53
C LYS A 56 -9.02 11.05 -1.72
N GLU A 57 -8.33 10.51 -0.72
CA GLU A 57 -7.59 11.26 0.30
C GLU A 57 -6.11 10.86 0.38
N VAL A 58 -5.40 10.73 -0.76
CA VAL A 58 -4.02 10.19 -0.81
C VAL A 58 -3.06 10.87 0.17
N GLU A 59 -3.00 12.21 0.19
CA GLU A 59 -2.11 12.94 1.11
C GLU A 59 -2.44 12.70 2.59
N LYS A 60 -3.72 12.52 2.91
CA LYS A 60 -4.14 12.20 4.28
C LYS A 60 -3.83 10.75 4.62
N ALA A 61 -3.96 9.82 3.68
CA ALA A 61 -3.55 8.44 3.83
C ALA A 61 -2.05 8.36 4.12
N ARG A 62 -1.21 9.08 3.38
CA ARG A 62 0.24 9.15 3.61
C ARG A 62 0.60 9.66 5.00
N ARG A 63 0.02 10.79 5.43
CA ARG A 63 0.22 11.30 6.79
C ARG A 63 -0.26 10.33 7.86
N SER A 64 -1.39 9.66 7.62
CA SER A 64 -1.92 8.65 8.55
C SER A 64 -0.98 7.46 8.67
N ASN A 65 -0.42 6.97 7.57
CA ASN A 65 0.52 5.86 7.59
C ASN A 65 1.81 6.26 8.32
N GLN A 66 2.33 7.48 8.09
CA GLN A 66 3.47 8.01 8.86
C GLN A 66 3.20 7.95 10.37
N ALA A 67 2.11 8.57 10.81
CA ALA A 67 1.78 8.65 12.23
C ALA A 67 1.52 7.28 12.87
N ILE A 68 0.75 6.42 12.21
CA ILE A 68 0.26 5.18 12.81
C ILE A 68 1.31 4.06 12.73
N VAL A 69 1.96 3.90 11.57
CA VAL A 69 2.92 2.80 11.36
C VAL A 69 4.26 3.14 11.99
N PHE A 70 4.79 4.34 11.73
CA PHE A 70 6.16 4.69 12.13
C PHE A 70 6.20 5.33 13.52
N ASP A 71 5.30 6.28 13.81
CA ASP A 71 5.39 7.02 15.08
C ASP A 71 4.73 6.26 16.24
N MET A 72 3.58 5.62 16.01
CA MET A 72 2.85 4.84 17.02
C MET A 72 3.23 3.34 17.04
N GLY A 73 4.03 2.87 16.08
CA GLY A 73 4.52 1.49 16.04
C GLY A 73 3.47 0.43 15.71
N HIS A 74 2.31 0.79 15.16
CA HIS A 74 1.29 -0.17 14.75
C HIS A 74 1.63 -0.79 13.38
N SER A 75 2.71 -1.58 13.33
CA SER A 75 3.27 -2.14 12.11
C SER A 75 2.31 -3.05 11.33
N SER A 76 1.37 -3.73 12.01
CA SER A 76 0.40 -4.62 11.37
C SER A 76 -0.49 -3.92 10.33
N ILE A 77 -0.67 -2.60 10.46
CA ILE A 77 -1.44 -1.80 9.49
C ILE A 77 -0.70 -1.68 8.15
N ALA A 78 0.64 -1.75 8.16
CA ALA A 78 1.45 -1.68 6.95
C ALA A 78 1.33 -2.95 6.10
N GLU A 79 0.97 -4.10 6.68
CA GLU A 79 0.83 -5.39 5.98
C GLU A 79 -0.26 -5.35 4.88
N HIS A 80 -1.15 -4.37 4.93
CA HIS A 80 -2.17 -4.15 3.90
C HIS A 80 -1.66 -3.45 2.64
N ALA A 81 -0.44 -2.91 2.66
CA ALA A 81 0.24 -2.32 1.52
C ALA A 81 1.34 -3.27 1.02
N VAL A 82 1.08 -3.93 -0.11
CA VAL A 82 1.92 -4.98 -0.69
C VAL A 82 2.58 -4.48 -1.95
N PHE A 83 3.88 -4.73 -2.08
CA PHE A 83 4.71 -4.30 -3.20
C PHE A 83 5.39 -5.51 -3.84
N ASN A 84 5.48 -5.50 -5.17
CA ASN A 84 6.28 -6.43 -5.95
C ASN A 84 7.54 -5.70 -6.42
N ILE A 85 8.71 -6.25 -6.11
CA ILE A 85 10.00 -5.63 -6.39
C ILE A 85 10.85 -6.60 -7.20
N ASP A 86 11.32 -6.15 -8.36
CA ASP A 86 12.32 -6.90 -9.12
C ASP A 86 13.72 -6.48 -8.66
N VAL A 87 14.56 -7.47 -8.37
CA VAL A 87 15.97 -7.26 -8.01
C VAL A 87 16.85 -7.97 -9.03
N LEU A 88 17.49 -7.18 -9.90
CA LEU A 88 18.25 -7.67 -11.05
C LEU A 88 19.76 -7.49 -10.86
N GLY A 89 20.54 -8.37 -11.50
CA GLY A 89 22.00 -8.30 -11.50
C GLY A 89 22.59 -8.44 -10.10
N VAL A 90 22.15 -9.46 -9.37
CA VAL A 90 22.56 -9.80 -8.00
C VAL A 90 23.35 -11.10 -7.96
N SER A 91 24.26 -11.20 -6.99
CA SER A 91 25.03 -12.43 -6.75
C SER A 91 24.17 -13.46 -6.03
N ARG A 92 24.55 -14.75 -6.14
CA ARG A 92 23.89 -15.82 -5.39
C ARG A 92 23.92 -15.59 -3.88
N LEU A 93 25.03 -15.08 -3.34
CA LEU A 93 25.18 -14.74 -1.92
C LEU A 93 24.14 -13.71 -1.47
N LEU A 94 23.87 -12.68 -2.27
CA LEU A 94 22.85 -11.68 -1.92
C LEU A 94 21.43 -12.27 -1.96
N VAL A 95 21.16 -13.18 -2.90
CA VAL A 95 19.87 -13.89 -2.95
C VAL A 95 19.64 -14.69 -1.67
N GLU A 96 20.66 -15.40 -1.18
CA GLU A 96 20.56 -16.16 0.09
C GLU A 96 20.24 -15.26 1.28
N GLU A 97 20.76 -14.03 1.33
CA GLU A 97 20.40 -13.05 2.37
C GLU A 97 18.95 -12.57 2.26
N ILE A 98 18.46 -12.35 1.03
CA ILE A 98 17.06 -11.94 0.80
C ILE A 98 16.09 -13.07 1.18
N GLU A 99 16.41 -14.33 0.84
CA GLU A 99 15.57 -15.50 1.13
C GLU A 99 15.44 -15.82 2.64
N LYS A 100 16.27 -15.22 3.51
CA LYS A 100 16.12 -15.37 4.97
C LYS A 100 14.83 -14.74 5.51
N PHE A 101 14.28 -13.75 4.80
CA PHE A 101 13.01 -13.11 5.16
C PHE A 101 11.85 -13.95 4.63
N ARG A 102 11.01 -14.46 5.54
CA ARG A 102 9.96 -15.47 5.25
C ARG A 102 8.53 -14.93 5.40
N LEU A 103 8.39 -13.62 5.54
CA LEU A 103 7.14 -12.90 5.78
C LEU A 103 6.92 -11.90 4.66
#